data_AF-A0A3B9UVY1-F1
#
_entry.id   AF-A0A3B9UVY1-F1
#
_cell.length_a   1.000
_cell.length_b   1.000
_cell.length_c   1.000
_cell.angle_alpha   90.00
_cell.angle_beta   90.00
_cell.angle_gamma   90.00
#
_symmetry.space_group_name_H-M   'P 1'
#
loop_
_entity.id
_entity.type
_entity.pdbx_description
1 polymer ?
#
loop_
_entity_poly.entity_id
_entity_poly.type
_entity_poly.pdbx_seq_one_letter_code
_entity_poly.pdbx_strand_id
1 'polypeptide(L)' 'MECPYCKNEMCPGNIEADGRSNLIWVDSTHKRNIFSKLKGTDCIILDETDLFTRCKVSAFHCDKCKKIIIDTTYSLIR' A
#
# COMPACT_ATOMS: atom_id res chain seq x y z
N MET A 1 5.09 16.90 1.03
CA MET A 1 3.94 16.68 1.93
C MET A 1 4.37 16.99 3.36
N GLU A 2 3.53 17.60 4.18
CA GLU A 2 3.83 17.77 5.62
C GLU A 2 3.40 16.52 6.40
N CYS A 3 4.26 16.03 7.30
CA CYS A 3 3.95 14.89 8.15
C CYS A 3 2.84 15.23 9.16
N PRO A 4 1.69 14.53 9.16
CA PRO A 4 0.59 14.84 10.06
C PRO A 4 0.92 14.55 11.54
N TYR A 5 1.94 13.74 11.82
CA TYR A 5 2.32 13.32 13.17
C TYR A 5 3.37 14.22 13.84
N CYS A 6 4.30 14.78 13.07
CA CYS A 6 5.40 15.59 13.63
C CYS A 6 5.65 16.90 12.88
N LYS A 7 4.81 17.25 11.90
CA LYS A 7 4.83 18.53 11.15
C LYS A 7 6.13 18.83 10.39
N ASN A 8 6.98 17.83 10.20
CA ASN A 8 8.17 17.95 9.37
C ASN A 8 7.85 17.64 7.91
N GLU A 9 8.64 18.19 6.99
CA GLU A 9 8.56 17.85 5.57
C GLU A 9 8.87 16.36 5.34
N MET A 10 8.16 15.76 4.38
CA MET A 10 8.29 14.35 4.01
C MET A 10 8.91 14.18 2.62
N CYS A 11 9.71 13.14 2.47
CA CYS A 11 10.36 12.76 1.23
C CYS A 11 9.43 11.85 0.40
N PRO A 12 9.17 12.15 -0.89
CA PRO A 12 8.44 11.24 -1.77
C PRO A 12 9.27 9.99 -2.07
N GLY A 13 8.59 8.86 -2.26
CA GLY A 13 9.22 7.58 -2.59
C GLY A 13 8.20 6.57 -3.12
N ASN A 14 8.65 5.33 -3.32
CA ASN A 14 7.79 4.22 -3.76
C ASN A 14 7.96 3.02 -2.84
N ILE A 15 6.87 2.30 -2.60
CA ILE A 15 6.92 0.93 -2.08
C ILE A 15 6.86 0.01 -3.29
N GLU A 16 7.88 -0.82 -3.48
CA GLU A 16 8.02 -1.70 -4.63
C GLU A 16 7.88 -3.16 -4.22
N ALA A 17 7.26 -3.96 -5.08
CA ALA A 17 7.27 -5.42 -4.99
C ALA A 17 8.03 -6.03 -6.19
N ASP A 18 8.40 -7.30 -6.08
CA ASP A 18 9.13 -8.03 -7.12
C ASP A 18 8.28 -8.34 -8.38
N GLY A 19 7.02 -7.90 -8.41
CA GLY A 19 6.10 -8.06 -9.54
C GLY A 19 5.54 -9.47 -9.68
N ARG A 20 5.61 -10.32 -8.66
CA ARG A 20 5.01 -11.67 -8.71
C ARG A 20 3.57 -11.73 -8.19
N SER A 21 3.12 -10.66 -7.54
CA SER A 21 1.79 -10.58 -6.91
C SER A 21 1.41 -9.11 -6.71
N ASN A 22 0.11 -8.84 -6.75
CA ASN A 22 -0.44 -7.52 -6.47
C ASN A 22 0.12 -6.97 -5.15
N LEU A 23 0.38 -5.67 -5.13
CA LEU A 23 0.73 -4.99 -3.89
C LEU A 23 -0.57 -4.70 -3.14
N ILE A 24 -0.72 -5.30 -1.96
CA ILE A 24 -1.96 -5.23 -1.19
C ILE A 24 -1.70 -4.79 0.25
N TRP A 25 -2.66 -4.05 0.81
CA TRP A 25 -2.76 -3.80 2.24
C TRP A 25 -3.74 -4.80 2.86
N VAL A 26 -3.34 -5.40 3.97
CA VAL A 26 -4.15 -6.34 4.74
C VAL A 26 -4.19 -5.87 6.18
N ASP A 27 -5.39 -5.82 6.76
CA ASP A 27 -5.54 -5.54 8.18
C ASP A 27 -4.88 -6.66 9.01
N SER A 28 -3.90 -6.29 9.85
CA SER A 28 -3.17 -7.24 10.70
C SER A 28 -4.01 -7.85 11.82
N THR A 29 -5.12 -7.21 12.19
CA THR A 29 -6.01 -7.69 13.26
C THR A 29 -6.90 -8.85 12.81
N HIS A 30 -6.96 -9.13 11.51
CA HIS A 30 -7.79 -10.16 10.92
C HIS A 30 -6.97 -11.09 10.02
N LYS A 31 -6.98 -12.40 10.35
CA LYS A 31 -6.35 -13.40 9.49
C LYS A 31 -7.25 -13.66 8.29
N ARG A 32 -6.76 -13.35 7.09
CA ARG A 32 -7.43 -13.66 5.83
C ARG A 32 -7.71 -15.15 5.69
N ASN A 33 -8.96 -15.52 5.47
CA ASN A 33 -9.33 -16.90 5.19
C ASN A 33 -9.03 -17.26 3.72
N ILE A 34 -9.06 -18.55 3.37
CA ILE A 34 -8.66 -19.01 2.03
C ILE A 34 -9.62 -18.46 0.95
N PHE A 35 -10.92 -18.38 1.26
CA PHE A 35 -11.94 -17.88 0.32
C PHE A 35 -11.76 -16.39 0.03
N SER A 36 -11.45 -15.59 1.04
CA SER A 36 -11.26 -14.14 0.90
C SER A 36 -9.94 -13.81 0.19
N LYS A 37 -8.90 -14.62 0.38
CA LYS A 37 -7.69 -14.56 -0.45
C LYS A 37 -7.96 -14.81 -1.93
N LEU A 38 -8.79 -15.80 -2.25
CA LEU A 38 -9.13 -16.14 -3.64
C LEU A 38 -10.00 -15.06 -4.30
N LYS A 39 -10.93 -14.46 -3.53
CA LYS A 39 -11.84 -13.42 -4.02
C LYS A 39 -11.28 -11.99 -3.98
N GLY A 40 -10.20 -11.75 -3.24
CA GLY A 40 -9.62 -10.40 -3.09
C GLY A 40 -10.45 -9.43 -2.23
N THR A 41 -11.42 -9.91 -1.44
CA THR A 41 -12.46 -9.08 -0.79
C THR A 41 -12.09 -8.54 0.59
N ASP A 42 -10.95 -8.91 1.15
CA ASP A 42 -10.49 -8.54 2.51
C ASP A 42 -9.10 -7.88 2.49
N CYS A 43 -8.79 -7.18 1.40
CA CYS A 43 -7.58 -6.38 1.25
C CYS A 43 -7.87 -5.12 0.44
N ILE A 44 -7.03 -4.10 0.60
CA ILE A 44 -7.00 -2.96 -0.30
C ILE A 44 -5.92 -3.23 -1.33
N ILE A 45 -6.27 -3.23 -2.62
CA ILE A 45 -5.31 -3.33 -3.70
C ILE A 45 -4.64 -1.96 -3.85
N LEU A 46 -3.32 -1.92 -3.61
CA LEU A 46 -2.51 -0.71 -3.72
C LEU A 46 -1.98 -0.54 -5.15
N ASP A 47 -1.64 -1.66 -5.79
CA ASP A 47 -1.28 -1.73 -7.20
C ASP A 47 -1.49 -3.14 -7.75
N GLU A 48 -1.88 -3.26 -9.02
CA GLU A 48 -2.07 -4.55 -9.70
C GLU A 48 -0.79 -4.95 -10.42
N THR A 49 -0.45 -6.24 -10.36
CA THR A 49 0.62 -6.77 -11.20
C THR A 49 0.08 -6.98 -12.60
N ASP A 50 0.76 -6.40 -13.59
CA ASP A 50 0.64 -6.84 -14.98
C ASP A 50 1.92 -7.55 -15.44
N LEU A 51 1.85 -8.24 -16.58
CA LEU A 51 2.96 -9.05 -17.12
C LEU A 51 4.23 -8.24 -17.47
N PHE A 52 4.15 -6.91 -17.49
CA PHE A 52 5.18 -6.02 -18.02
C PHE A 52 5.63 -4.94 -17.03
N THR A 53 4.91 -4.72 -15.94
CA THR A 53 5.20 -3.66 -14.96
C THR A 53 5.45 -4.22 -13.56
N ARG A 54 6.44 -3.64 -12.88
CA ARG A 54 6.66 -3.91 -11.45
C ARG A 54 5.65 -3.10 -10.64
N CYS A 55 4.95 -3.75 -9.72
CA CYS A 55 4.03 -3.06 -8.83
C CYS A 55 4.77 -2.04 -7.98
N LYS A 56 4.25 -0.82 -7.95
CA LYS A 56 4.70 0.24 -7.06
C LYS A 56 3.55 1.14 -6.64
N VAL A 57 3.54 1.54 -5.37
CA VAL A 57 2.65 2.61 -4.89
C VAL A 57 3.48 3.79 -4.39
N SER A 58 3.10 4.99 -4.84
CA SER A 58 3.69 6.23 -4.36
C SER A 58 3.42 6.39 -2.87
N ALA A 59 4.45 6.82 -2.13
CA ALA A 59 4.36 7.01 -0.69
C ALA A 59 5.21 8.20 -0.25
N PHE A 60 4.99 8.65 0.97
CA PHE A 60 5.77 9.70 1.61
C PHE A 60 6.42 9.15 2.88
N HIS A 61 7.74 9.24 2.99
CA HIS A 61 8.49 8.85 4.18
C HIS A 61 8.88 10.09 5.00
N CYS A 62 8.62 10.06 6.30
CA CYS A 62 9.11 11.07 7.22
C CYS A 62 10.36 10.59 7.94
N ASP A 63 11.52 11.19 7.65
CA ASP A 63 12.78 10.80 8.28
C ASP A 63 12.86 11.07 9.78
N LYS A 64 11.99 11.93 10.32
CA LYS A 64 11.97 12.27 11.75
C LYS A 64 11.21 11.25 12.59
N CYS A 65 9.98 10.91 12.21
CA CYS A 65 9.14 9.97 12.96
C CYS A 65 9.10 8.55 12.37
N LYS A 66 9.81 8.33 11.25
CA LYS A 66 9.96 7.04 10.55
C LYS A 66 8.64 6.43 10.06
N LYS A 67 7.62 7.27 9.86
CA LYS A 67 6.33 6.85 9.31
C LYS A 67 6.34 6.97 7.80
N ILE A 68 5.66 6.02 7.17
CA ILE A 68 5.33 6.04 5.75
C ILE A 68 3.83 6.30 5.62
N ILE A 69 3.45 7.21 4.74
CA ILE A 69 2.05 7.49 4.39
C ILE A 69 1.86 7.11 2.94
N ILE A 70 0.78 6.38 2.69
CA ILE A 70 0.38 5.93 1.36
C ILE A 70 -1.02 6.49 1.14
N ASP A 71 -1.19 7.25 0.08
CA ASP A 71 -2.52 7.65 -0.38
C ASP A 71 -3.05 6.56 -1.31
N THR A 72 -4.21 6.01 -0.99
CA THR A 72 -4.84 4.99 -1.84
C THR A 72 -5.80 5.68 -2.80
N THR A 73 -5.57 5.56 -4.11
CA THR A 73 -6.51 6.04 -5.14
C THR A 73 -7.77 5.16 -5.20
N TYR A 74 -7.67 3.91 -4.75
CA TYR A 74 -8.76 2.92 -4.80
C TYR A 74 -9.51 2.87 -3.45
N SER A 75 -10.55 3.68 -3.34
CA SER A 75 -11.60 3.52 -2.35
C SER A 75 -12.40 2.26 -2.66
N LEU A 76 -12.21 1.19 -1.87
CA LEU A 76 -13.10 0.02 -1.74
C LEU A 76 -13.79 -0.45 -3.04
N ILE A 77 -13.24 -1.46 -3.71
CA ILE A 77 -14.00 -2.17 -4.75
C ILE A 77 -15.00 -3.11 -4.05
N ARG A 78 -16.28 -2.86 -4.35
CA ARG A 78 -17.54 -3.55 -4.01
C ARG A 78 -17.47 -5.04 -3.74
#